data_AF-A0A496BII4-F1
#
_entry.id   AF-A0A496BII4-F1
#
_cell.length_a   1.000
_cell.length_b   1.000
_cell.length_c   1.000
_cell.angle_alpha   90.00
_cell.angle_beta   90.00
_cell.angle_gamma   90.00
#
_symmetry.space_group_name_H-M   'P 1'
#
loop_
_entity.id
_entity.type
_entity.pdbx_description
1 polymer ?
#
loop_
_entity_poly.entity_id
_entity_poly.type
_entity_poly.pdbx_seq_one_letter_code
_entity_poly.pdbx_strand_id
1 'polypeptide(L)' 'ELKAAGVSLVLYPLSAFRAMSAAALNVYQTLRREGTQKNVVHTMQTRAELYEFLDYHEYERKLDQLLNVDREKD' A
#
# COMPACT_ATOMS: atom_id res chain seq x y z
N GLU A 1 15.37 17.87 -19.68
CA GLU A 1 16.11 16.99 -20.61
C GLU A 1 15.16 16.29 -21.59
N LEU A 2 14.39 15.28 -21.17
CA LEU A 2 13.58 14.45 -22.10
C LEU A 2 12.50 15.23 -22.87
N LYS A 3 11.80 16.16 -22.22
CA LYS A 3 10.80 17.04 -22.88
C LYS A 3 11.45 17.93 -23.96
N ALA A 4 12.65 18.45 -23.70
CA ALA A 4 13.38 19.29 -24.65
C ALA A 4 13.87 18.47 -25.87
N ALA A 5 14.08 17.16 -25.70
CA ALA A 5 14.40 16.23 -26.77
C ALA A 5 13.16 15.68 -27.53
N GLY A 6 11.96 16.20 -27.24
CA GLY A 6 10.72 15.78 -27.93
C GLY A 6 10.14 14.43 -27.47
N VAL A 7 10.55 13.91 -26.30
CA VAL A 7 10.02 12.64 -25.76
C VAL A 7 8.64 12.85 -25.12
N SER A 8 7.65 12.04 -25.53
CA SER A 8 6.25 12.16 -25.09
C SER A 8 5.87 11.28 -23.89
N LEU A 9 6.66 10.26 -23.57
CA LEU A 9 6.41 9.34 -22.47
C LEU A 9 7.73 8.92 -21.84
N VAL A 10 7.77 8.84 -20.51
CA VAL A 10 8.91 8.31 -19.77
C VAL A 10 8.43 7.17 -18.89
N LEU A 11 9.03 6.01 -19.07
CA LEU A 11 8.72 4.83 -18.27
C LEU A 11 9.69 4.74 -17.09
N TYR A 12 9.15 4.54 -15.89
CA TYR A 12 9.91 4.28 -14.66
C TYR A 12 9.67 2.85 -14.20
N PRO A 13 10.18 1.84 -14.93
CA PRO A 13 9.68 0.47 -14.83
C PRO A 13 9.99 -0.21 -13.50
N LEU A 14 11.06 0.22 -12.81
CA LEU A 14 11.60 -0.49 -11.65
C LEU A 14 11.75 0.40 -10.41
N SER A 15 11.42 1.68 -10.49
CA SER A 15 11.68 2.62 -9.38
C SER A 15 10.97 2.18 -8.10
N ALA A 16 9.67 1.88 -8.19
CA ALA A 16 8.88 1.39 -7.07
C ALA A 16 9.41 0.03 -6.56
N PHE A 17 9.69 -0.90 -7.48
CA PHE A 17 10.16 -2.24 -7.14
C PHE A 17 11.51 -2.23 -6.41
N ARG A 18 12.44 -1.37 -6.83
CA ARG A 18 13.74 -1.22 -6.16
C ARG A 18 13.58 -0.64 -4.76
N ALA A 19 12.73 0.37 -4.59
CA ALA A 19 12.46 0.95 -3.28
C ALA A 19 11.84 -0.07 -2.31
N MET A 20 10.80 -0.80 -2.74
CA MET A 20 10.16 -1.81 -1.89
C MET A 20 11.11 -2.97 -1.55
N SER A 21 11.98 -3.38 -2.48
CA SER A 21 12.96 -4.45 -2.24
C SER A 21 13.99 -4.04 -1.18
N ALA A 22 14.46 -2.79 -1.22
CA ALA A 22 15.38 -2.26 -0.21
C ALA A 22 14.73 -2.15 1.18
N ALA A 23 13.47 -1.68 1.24
CA ALA A 23 12.70 -1.63 2.50
C ALA A 23 12.49 -3.04 3.09
N ALA A 24 12.12 -4.01 2.27
CA ALA A 24 11.97 -5.41 2.68
C ALA A 24 13.29 -5.99 3.22
N LEU A 25 14.42 -5.74 2.52
CA LEU A 25 15.73 -6.19 2.97
C LEU A 25 16.09 -5.64 4.37
N ASN A 26 15.83 -4.36 4.61
CA ASN A 26 16.05 -3.73 5.92
C ASN A 26 15.27 -4.42 7.04
N VAL A 27 14.00 -4.76 6.79
CA VAL A 27 13.16 -5.49 7.75
C VAL A 27 13.73 -6.88 8.04
N TYR A 28 14.11 -7.64 7.00
CA TYR A 28 14.68 -8.97 7.18
C TYR A 28 16.01 -8.97 7.93
N GLN A 29 16.90 -8.03 7.63
CA GLN A 29 18.17 -7.89 8.32
C GLN A 29 17.97 -7.53 9.81
N THR A 30 17.02 -6.64 10.09
CA THR A 30 16.67 -6.25 11.47
C THR A 30 16.11 -7.45 12.25
N LEU A 31 15.13 -8.16 11.67
CA LEU A 31 14.59 -9.39 12.26
C LEU A 31 15.68 -10.41 12.56
N ARG A 32 16.60 -10.63 11.62
CA ARG A 32 17.69 -11.59 11.79
C ARG A 32 18.66 -11.20 12.90
N ARG A 33 18.98 -9.91 13.03
CA ARG A 33 19.96 -9.39 13.99
C ARG A 33 19.37 -9.24 15.40
N GLU A 34 18.15 -8.74 15.49
CA GLU A 34 17.55 -8.27 16.75
C GLU A 34 16.51 -9.24 17.29
N GLY A 35 16.12 -10.26 16.52
CA GLY A 35 15.07 -11.22 16.89
C GLY A 35 13.66 -10.61 16.89
N THR A 36 13.51 -9.33 16.49
CA THR A 36 12.24 -8.62 16.45
C THR A 36 12.29 -7.44 15.46
N GLN A 37 11.12 -7.03 14.98
CA GLN A 37 10.93 -5.91 14.05
C GLN A 37 10.74 -4.55 14.74
N LYS A 38 10.72 -4.49 16.09
CA LYS A 38 10.32 -3.29 16.87
C LYS A 38 10.95 -1.99 16.36
N ASN A 39 12.24 -2.01 16.03
CA ASN A 39 12.99 -0.83 15.62
C ASN A 39 12.72 -0.38 14.18
N VAL A 40 12.02 -1.18 13.37
CA VAL A 40 11.69 -0.85 11.96
C VAL A 40 10.19 -0.71 11.70
N VAL A 41 9.34 -0.84 12.72
CA VAL A 41 7.88 -0.67 12.54
C VAL A 41 7.53 0.72 12.02
N HIS A 42 8.25 1.76 12.46
CA HIS A 42 8.02 3.13 12.03
C HIS A 42 8.31 3.39 10.54
N THR A 43 8.99 2.46 9.84
CA THR A 43 9.25 2.55 8.39
C THR A 43 8.20 1.79 7.57
N MET A 44 7.23 1.15 8.21
CA MET A 44 6.18 0.38 7.55
C MET A 44 4.97 1.27 7.26
N GLN A 45 4.23 0.93 6.20
CA GLN A 45 2.89 1.48 5.99
C GLN A 45 1.99 1.09 7.18
N THR A 46 1.27 2.06 7.73
CA THR A 46 0.30 1.82 8.79
C THR A 46 -0.94 1.10 8.26
N ARG A 47 -1.69 0.45 9.16
CA ARG A 47 -2.94 -0.21 8.78
C ARG A 47 -3.98 0.77 8.21
N ALA A 48 -4.03 1.99 8.74
CA ALA A 48 -4.95 3.02 8.25
C ALA A 48 -4.61 3.46 6.82
N GLU A 49 -3.34 3.74 6.53
CA GLU A 49 -2.88 4.07 5.18
C GLU A 49 -3.14 2.93 4.19
N LEU A 50 -2.98 1.68 4.63
CA LEU A 50 -3.30 0.52 3.80
C LEU A 50 -4.81 0.46 3.49
N TYR A 51 -5.67 0.76 4.46
CA TYR A 51 -7.13 0.74 4.27
C TYR A 51 -7.59 1.85 3.34
N GLU A 52 -6.99 3.03 3.45
CA GLU A 52 -7.20 4.13 2.53
C GLU A 52 -6.79 3.73 1.12
N PHE A 53 -5.61 3.15 0.94
CA PHE A 53 -5.13 2.71 -0.38
C PHE A 53 -6.00 1.61 -1.01
N LEU A 54 -6.59 0.74 -0.19
CA LEU A 54 -7.45 -0.37 -0.63
C LEU A 54 -8.93 0.03 -0.79
N ASP A 55 -9.28 1.30 -0.59
CA ASP A 55 -10.67 1.79 -0.55
C ASP A 55 -11.56 0.95 0.38
N TYR A 56 -11.00 0.45 1.48
CA TYR A 56 -11.63 -0.58 2.33
C TYR A 56 -13.02 -0.15 2.84
N HIS A 57 -13.16 1.11 3.25
CA HIS A 57 -14.42 1.64 3.75
C HIS A 57 -15.49 1.81 2.66
N GLU A 58 -15.11 1.90 1.38
CA GLU A 58 -16.08 1.90 0.30
C GLU A 58 -16.74 0.52 0.15
N TYR A 59 -15.95 -0.54 0.28
CA TYR A 59 -16.47 -1.90 0.30
C TYR A 59 -17.44 -2.13 1.47
N GLU A 60 -17.12 -1.67 2.68
CA GLU A 60 -18.03 -1.75 3.83
C GLU A 60 -19.34 -1.01 3.57
N ARG A 61 -19.28 0.25 3.11
CA ARG A 61 -20.49 1.03 2.80
C ARG A 61 -21.37 0.36 1.75
N LYS A 62 -20.76 -0.24 0.73
CA LYS A 62 -21.50 -0.92 -0.34
C LYS A 62 -22.19 -2.18 0.17
N LEU A 63 -21.55 -2.92 1.08
CA LEU A 63 -22.14 -4.10 1.70
C LEU A 63 -23.33 -3.70 2.59
N ASP A 64 -23.18 -2.65 3.39
CA ASP A 64 -24.26 -2.12 4.24
C ASP A 64 -25.48 -1.69 3.41
N GLN A 65 -25.26 -1.02 2.27
CA GLN A 65 -26.34 -0.62 1.37
C GLN A 65 -27.10 -1.81 0.78
N LEU A 66 -26.40 -2.88 0.41
CA LEU A 66 -27.03 -4.06 -0.18
C LEU A 66 -27.81 -4.86 0.86
N LEU A 67 -27.26 -5.04 2.07
CA LEU A 67 -27.84 -5.92 3.08
C LEU A 67 -28.85 -5.22 4.00
N ASN A 68 -28.80 -3.90 4.16
CA ASN A 68 -29.83 -3.17 4.92
C ASN A 68 -31.13 -3.02 4.13
N VAL A 69 -31.08 -3.01 2.78
CA VAL A 69 -32.28 -2.97 1.92
C VAL A 69 -33.09 -4.28 2.00
N ASP A 70 -32.44 -5.42 2.26
CA ASP A 70 -33.12 -6.70 2.40
C ASP A 70 -33.84 -6.86 3.74
N ARG A 71 -33.44 -6.12 4.79
CA ARG A 71 -34.07 -6.17 6.13
C ARG A 71 -35.34 -5.33 6.28
N GLU A 72 -35.59 -4.39 5.38
CA GLU A 72 -36.81 -3.55 5.38
C GLU A 72 -37.96 -4.14 4.54
N LYS A 73 -37.76 -5.32 3.92
CA LYS A 73 -38.76 -6.00 3.07
C LYS A 73 -39.49 -7.18 3.73
N ASP A 74 -39.16 -7.50 4.98
CA ASP A 74 -39.87 -8.48 5.82
C ASP A 74 -40.71 -7.76 6.90
#